data_AF-X0VSG7-F1
#
_entry.id   AF-X0VSG7-F1
#
_cell.length_a   1.000
_cell.length_b   1.000
_cell.length_c   1.000
_cell.angle_alpha   90.00
_cell.angle_beta   90.00
_cell.angle_gamma   90.00
#
_symmetry.space_group_name_H-M   'P 1'
#
loop_
_entity.id
_entity.type
_entity.pdbx_description
1 polymer ?
#
loop_
_entity_poly.entity_id
_entity_poly.type
_entity_poly.pdbx_seq_one_letter_code
_entity_poly.pdbx_strand_id
1 'polypeptide(L)'
;MTRPKLIEIRDAGTFIPALAIQLCPDRSEATYLLRRAGYVEQTAVLLFHLERGIGHADPFEWSYSRTMKVAHLALAGQSIHEAVEGRMREHSFDRVNWGDVIDVEYILGITDARKRSEQETAPV
;
A
#
# COMPACT_ATOMS: atom_id res chain seq x y z
N MET A 1 3.05 -16.76 -8.14
CA MET A 1 3.56 -16.71 -6.76
C MET A 1 3.19 -15.37 -6.15
N THR A 2 2.48 -15.35 -5.02
CA THR A 2 2.15 -14.12 -4.28
C THR A 2 3.41 -13.54 -3.64
N ARG A 3 3.53 -12.21 -3.65
CA ARG A 3 4.67 -11.50 -3.04
C ARG A 3 4.19 -10.75 -1.80
N PRO A 4 4.35 -11.31 -0.58
CA PRO A 4 4.03 -10.59 0.65
C PRO A 4 5.16 -9.63 1.05
N LYS A 5 4.81 -8.51 1.68
CA LYS A 5 5.73 -7.56 2.31
C LYS A 5 5.09 -7.01 3.58
N LEU A 6 5.78 -7.11 4.72
CA LEU A 6 5.45 -6.32 5.91
C LEU A 6 6.06 -4.93 5.76
N ILE A 7 5.28 -3.91 6.03
CA ILE A 7 5.62 -2.50 5.83
C ILE A 7 5.03 -1.64 6.95
N GLU A 8 5.53 -0.42 7.07
CA GLU A 8 4.96 0.61 7.94
C GLU A 8 4.15 1.58 7.07
N ILE A 9 2.86 1.77 7.36
CA ILE A 9 2.10 2.87 6.78
C ILE A 9 2.12 4.03 7.76
N ARG A 10 2.55 5.20 7.26
CA ARG A 10 2.80 6.36 8.10
C ARG A 10 2.16 7.63 7.55
N ASP A 11 1.71 8.46 8.47
CA ASP A 11 1.06 9.75 8.26
C ASP A 11 1.42 10.66 9.44
N ALA A 12 0.76 11.82 9.56
CA ALA A 12 0.89 12.68 10.74
C ALA A 12 0.49 11.92 12.02
N GLY A 13 1.48 11.62 12.87
CA GLY A 13 1.25 10.98 14.17
C GLY A 13 0.77 9.54 14.10
N THR A 14 0.97 8.83 12.98
CA THR A 14 0.56 7.43 12.86
C THR A 14 1.74 6.49 12.63
N PHE A 15 1.57 5.27 13.11
CA PHE A 15 2.36 4.09 12.79
C PHE A 15 1.37 2.93 12.63
N ILE A 16 1.25 2.41 11.41
CA ILE A 16 0.33 1.30 11.13
C ILE A 16 1.17 0.16 10.55
N PRO A 17 1.41 -0.93 11.29
CA PRO A 17 2.03 -2.11 10.74
C PRO A 17 1.05 -2.79 9.79
N ALA A 18 1.48 -3.02 8.55
CA ALA A 18 0.63 -3.53 7.49
C ALA A 18 1.29 -4.69 6.73
N LEU A 19 0.46 -5.60 6.22
CA LEU A 19 0.86 -6.65 5.29
C LEU A 19 0.28 -6.32 3.91
N ALA A 20 1.15 -6.13 2.93
CA ALA A 20 0.78 -5.95 1.54
C ALA A 20 1.12 -7.20 0.73
N ILE A 21 0.16 -7.71 -0.04
CA ILE A 21 0.32 -8.91 -0.86
C ILE A 21 -0.07 -8.60 -2.29
N GLN A 22 0.87 -8.68 -3.20
CA GLN A 22 0.56 -8.55 -4.61
C GLN A 22 0.11 -9.89 -5.20
N LEU A 23 -1.04 -9.87 -5.86
CA LEU A 23 -1.63 -11.01 -6.55
C LEU A 23 -0.99 -11.17 -7.93
N CYS A 24 -0.07 -12.13 -8.02
CA CYS A 24 0.61 -12.51 -9.27
C CYS A 24 0.37 -14.01 -9.54
N PRO A 25 -0.74 -14.37 -10.22
CA PRO A 25 -0.97 -15.77 -10.56
C PRO A 25 0.09 -16.25 -11.56
N ASP A 26 0.66 -17.41 -11.29
CA ASP A 26 1.64 -18.10 -12.13
C ASP A 26 1.10 -19.43 -12.69
N ARG A 27 -0.19 -19.71 -12.47
CA ARG A 27 -0.89 -20.93 -12.87
C ARG A 27 -2.28 -20.61 -13.39
N SER A 28 -2.74 -21.37 -14.38
CA SER A 28 -4.06 -21.17 -15.01
C SER A 28 -5.22 -21.27 -14.02
N GLU A 29 -5.14 -22.15 -13.04
CA GLU A 29 -6.15 -22.37 -12.01
C GLU A 29 -6.27 -21.14 -11.09
N ALA A 30 -5.14 -20.58 -10.69
CA ALA A 30 -5.11 -19.36 -9.88
C ALA A 30 -5.65 -18.16 -10.68
N THR A 31 -5.27 -18.04 -11.95
CA THR A 31 -5.80 -17.01 -12.86
C THR A 31 -7.31 -17.12 -13.03
N TYR A 32 -7.84 -18.34 -13.20
CA TYR A 32 -9.27 -18.58 -13.30
C TYR A 32 -10.02 -18.10 -12.05
N LEU A 33 -9.55 -18.49 -10.86
CA LEU A 33 -10.18 -18.09 -9.60
C LEU A 33 -10.14 -16.56 -9.38
N LEU A 34 -9.00 -15.93 -9.67
CA LEU A 34 -8.85 -14.48 -9.56
C LEU A 34 -9.80 -13.74 -10.50
N ARG A 35 -9.86 -14.14 -11.78
CA ARG A 35 -10.79 -13.55 -12.76
C ARG A 35 -12.25 -13.74 -12.33
N ARG A 36 -12.60 -14.90 -11.78
CA ARG A 36 -13.96 -15.18 -11.26
C ARG A 36 -14.33 -14.30 -10.07
N ALA A 37 -13.35 -13.87 -9.28
CA ALA A 37 -13.54 -12.94 -8.18
C ALA A 37 -13.48 -11.46 -8.62
N GLY A 38 -13.34 -11.17 -9.92
CA GLY A 38 -13.32 -9.81 -10.46
C GLY A 38 -11.93 -9.18 -10.58
N TYR A 39 -10.86 -9.92 -10.30
CA TYR A 39 -9.49 -9.44 -10.52
C TYR A 39 -9.13 -9.59 -12.01
N VAL A 40 -9.31 -8.52 -12.78
CA VAL A 40 -9.36 -8.60 -14.25
C VAL A 40 -8.05 -8.49 -15.00
N GLU A 41 -6.99 -7.81 -14.51
CA GLU A 41 -5.55 -7.92 -14.90
C GLU A 41 -4.69 -6.84 -14.18
N GLN A 42 -3.37 -7.10 -14.11
CA GLN A 42 -2.26 -6.33 -13.47
C GLN A 42 -2.38 -5.98 -11.98
N THR A 43 -1.73 -6.83 -11.16
CA THR A 43 -1.19 -6.51 -9.83
C THR A 43 -2.16 -5.85 -8.86
N ALA A 44 -3.29 -6.51 -8.59
CA ALA A 44 -4.08 -6.21 -7.40
C ALA A 44 -3.21 -6.42 -6.15
N VAL A 45 -3.20 -5.44 -5.26
CA VAL A 45 -2.60 -5.56 -3.94
C VAL A 45 -3.73 -5.85 -2.96
N LEU A 46 -3.55 -6.85 -2.11
CA LEU A 46 -4.33 -6.99 -0.89
C LEU A 46 -3.56 -6.28 0.21
N LEU A 47 -4.19 -5.34 0.90
CA LEU A 47 -3.60 -4.64 2.01
C LEU A 47 -4.30 -5.03 3.30
N PHE A 48 -3.54 -5.38 4.33
CA PHE A 48 -4.02 -5.76 5.65
C PHE A 48 -3.48 -4.81 6.72
N HIS A 49 -4.38 -4.29 7.56
CA HIS A 49 -4.04 -3.55 8.77
C HIS A 49 -3.88 -4.54 9.93
N LEU A 50 -2.66 -4.75 10.40
CA LEU A 50 -2.37 -5.87 11.31
C LEU A 50 -2.99 -5.69 12.70
N GLU A 51 -3.01 -4.48 13.24
CA GLU A 51 -3.60 -4.22 14.57
C GLU A 51 -5.12 -4.39 14.60
N ARG A 52 -5.78 -4.08 13.48
CA ARG A 52 -7.25 -4.14 13.37
C ARG A 52 -7.75 -5.48 12.83
N GLY A 53 -6.86 -6.32 12.29
CA GLY A 53 -7.22 -7.60 11.68
C GLY A 53 -8.14 -7.47 10.47
N ILE A 54 -8.09 -6.33 9.75
CA ILE A 54 -8.92 -6.07 8.57
C ILE A 54 -8.05 -5.97 7.32
N GLY A 55 -8.57 -6.42 6.19
CA GLY A 55 -7.87 -6.31 4.92
C GLY A 55 -8.82 -6.15 3.75
N HIS A 56 -8.38 -5.38 2.77
CA HIS A 56 -9.16 -5.02 1.60
C HIS A 56 -8.33 -5.21 0.33
N ALA A 57 -9.03 -5.59 -0.73
CA ALA A 57 -8.47 -5.60 -2.09
C ALA A 57 -8.76 -4.31 -2.84
N ASP A 58 -9.90 -3.68 -2.52
CA ASP A 58 -10.30 -2.40 -3.07
C ASP A 58 -9.83 -1.26 -2.13
N PRO A 59 -9.00 -0.31 -2.61
CA PRO A 59 -8.58 0.86 -1.84
C PRO A 59 -9.73 1.74 -1.32
N PHE A 60 -10.88 1.73 -1.98
CA PHE A 60 -12.03 2.55 -1.60
C PHE A 60 -12.84 1.95 -0.44
N GLU A 61 -12.62 0.69 -0.07
CA GLU A 61 -13.27 0.04 1.07
C GLU A 61 -12.71 0.49 2.44
N TRP A 62 -11.56 1.16 2.47
CA TRP A 62 -10.93 1.74 3.67
C TRP A 62 -11.69 2.94 4.25
N SER A 63 -13.01 2.79 4.42
CA SER A 63 -13.98 3.82 4.77
C SER A 63 -13.44 4.81 5.82
N TYR A 64 -13.45 6.10 5.47
CA TYR A 64 -12.96 7.23 6.27
C TYR A 64 -11.44 7.27 6.59
N SER A 65 -10.64 6.30 6.15
CA SER A 65 -9.19 6.32 6.31
C SER A 65 -8.48 6.80 5.05
N ARG A 66 -8.22 8.12 4.98
CA ARG A 66 -7.34 8.71 3.96
C ARG A 66 -5.99 8.00 3.91
N THR A 67 -5.40 7.74 5.07
CA THR A 67 -4.09 7.10 5.23
C THR A 67 -4.03 5.74 4.54
N MET A 68 -4.95 4.83 4.88
CA MET A 68 -4.96 3.48 4.30
C MET A 68 -5.32 3.50 2.82
N LYS A 69 -6.31 4.30 2.41
CA LYS A 69 -6.69 4.45 1.00
C LYS A 69 -5.52 4.93 0.14
N VAL A 70 -4.84 6.01 0.55
CA VAL A 70 -3.71 6.56 -0.22
C VAL A 70 -2.54 5.58 -0.27
N ALA A 71 -2.18 4.97 0.86
CA ALA A 71 -1.15 3.94 0.89
C ALA A 71 -1.48 2.76 -0.04
N HIS A 72 -2.74 2.33 -0.05
CA HIS A 72 -3.19 1.21 -0.89
C HIS A 72 -3.13 1.53 -2.38
N LEU A 73 -3.63 2.70 -2.78
CA LEU A 73 -3.55 3.19 -4.16
C LEU A 73 -2.09 3.31 -4.64
N ALA A 74 -1.21 3.83 -3.77
CA ALA A 74 0.22 3.94 -4.07
C ALA A 74 0.86 2.56 -4.26
N LEU A 75 0.55 1.56 -3.41
CA LEU A 75 1.05 0.20 -3.59
C LEU A 75 0.55 -0.45 -4.87
N ALA A 76 -0.71 -0.19 -5.25
CA ALA A 76 -1.31 -0.68 -6.49
C ALA A 76 -0.71 -0.04 -7.75
N GLY A 77 0.24 0.89 -7.63
CA GLY A 77 0.85 1.57 -8.77
C GLY A 77 -0.11 2.50 -9.50
N GLN A 78 -1.24 2.85 -8.86
CA GLN A 78 -2.17 3.80 -9.45
C GLN A 78 -1.59 5.21 -9.30
N SER A 79 -1.45 5.90 -10.43
CA SER A 79 -1.21 7.34 -10.42
C SER A 79 -2.40 8.02 -9.74
N ILE A 80 -2.21 8.43 -8.49
CA ILE A 80 -3.21 9.21 -7.76
C ILE A 80 -3.14 10.63 -8.34
N HIS A 81 -3.82 10.89 -9.45
CA HIS A 81 -3.70 12.14 -10.20
C HIS A 81 -4.33 13.36 -9.49
N GLU A 82 -5.03 13.18 -8.36
CA GLU A 82 -5.91 14.22 -7.80
C GLU A 82 -5.35 14.97 -6.57
N ALA A 83 -4.23 14.56 -5.97
CA ALA A 83 -3.72 15.26 -4.79
C ALA A 83 -2.64 16.29 -5.16
N VAL A 84 -3.09 17.56 -5.22
CA VAL A 84 -2.30 18.81 -5.07
C VAL A 84 -1.16 19.01 -6.09
N GLU A 85 -1.40 19.93 -7.04
CA GLU A 85 -0.35 20.64 -7.82
C GLU A 85 0.73 19.77 -8.51
N GLY A 86 0.38 18.57 -8.99
CA GLY A 86 1.25 17.80 -9.90
C GLY A 86 2.55 17.28 -9.28
N ARG A 87 2.63 17.12 -7.95
CA ARG A 87 3.83 16.64 -7.23
C ARG A 87 3.72 15.22 -6.66
N MET A 88 2.77 14.42 -7.15
CA MET A 88 2.60 13.06 -6.64
C MET A 88 3.77 12.16 -7.07
N ARG A 89 4.39 11.50 -6.10
CA ARG A 89 5.56 10.64 -6.35
C ARG A 89 5.09 9.20 -6.59
N GLU A 90 5.51 8.60 -7.70
CA GLU A 90 5.19 7.21 -8.01
C GLU A 90 5.72 6.28 -6.91
N HIS A 91 4.81 5.54 -6.29
CA HIS A 91 5.13 4.37 -5.51
C HIS A 91 4.55 3.18 -6.26
N SER A 92 5.24 2.05 -6.24
CA SER A 92 4.72 0.80 -6.80
C SER A 92 5.19 -0.36 -5.95
N PHE A 93 4.37 -1.40 -5.86
CA PHE A 93 4.69 -2.57 -5.06
C PHE A 93 6.09 -3.13 -5.34
N ASP A 94 6.56 -3.11 -6.59
CA ASP A 94 7.87 -3.64 -6.98
C ASP A 94 9.06 -2.89 -6.38
N ARG A 95 8.88 -1.61 -6.02
CA ARG A 95 9.95 -0.77 -5.44
C ARG A 95 9.99 -0.79 -3.91
N VAL A 96 8.96 -1.34 -3.27
CA VAL A 96 8.85 -1.44 -1.82
C VAL A 96 9.60 -2.66 -1.31
N ASN A 97 10.39 -2.54 -0.25
CA ASN A 97 11.03 -3.68 0.41
C ASN A 97 10.33 -4.05 1.74
N TRP A 98 10.76 -5.15 2.36
CA TRP A 98 10.34 -5.49 3.70
C TRP A 98 10.80 -4.44 4.70
N GLY A 99 9.91 -4.02 5.60
CA GLY A 99 10.18 -2.98 6.61
C GLY A 99 10.13 -1.55 6.08
N ASP A 100 9.87 -1.34 4.78
CA ASP A 100 9.80 0.00 4.20
C ASP A 100 8.63 0.81 4.75
N VAL A 101 8.82 2.13 4.76
CA VAL A 101 7.81 3.11 5.17
C VAL A 101 7.01 3.63 3.98
N ILE A 102 5.71 3.36 3.93
CA ILE A 102 4.77 4.03 3.04
C ILE A 102 4.33 5.33 3.71
N ASP A 103 5.06 6.41 3.41
CA ASP A 103 4.80 7.73 3.97
C ASP A 103 3.73 8.47 3.14
N VAL A 104 2.53 8.54 3.69
CA VAL A 104 1.36 9.16 3.05
C VAL A 104 1.53 10.66 2.88
N GLU A 105 2.15 11.37 3.83
CA GLU A 105 2.38 12.82 3.69
C GLU A 105 3.36 13.10 2.54
N TYR A 106 4.40 12.28 2.42
CA TYR A 106 5.36 12.36 1.31
C TYR A 106 4.72 12.02 -0.04
N ILE A 107 3.88 10.97 -0.09
CA ILE A 107 3.15 10.55 -1.28
C ILE A 107 2.22 11.67 -1.77
N LEU A 108 1.54 12.35 -0.85
CA LEU A 108 0.65 13.49 -1.13
C LEU A 108 1.39 14.82 -1.37
N GLY A 109 2.73 14.85 -1.26
CA GLY A 109 3.52 16.06 -1.42
C GLY A 109 3.38 17.08 -0.28
N ILE A 110 2.85 16.68 0.87
CA ILE A 110 2.76 17.50 2.09
C ILE A 110 4.15 17.71 2.69
N THR A 111 5.02 16.70 2.59
CA THR A 111 6.43 16.78 3.00
C THR A 111 7.37 16.49 1.84
N ASP A 112 8.53 17.14 1.84
CA ASP A 112 9.55 16.94 0.79
C ASP A 112 10.48 15.75 1.03
N ALA A 113 10.49 15.25 2.27
CA ALA A 113 11.29 14.13 2.73
C ALA A 113 10.41 13.00 3.27
N ARG A 114 10.77 11.77 2.89
CA ARG A 114 10.14 10.53 3.37
C ARG A 114 10.57 10.27 4.82
N LYS A 115 9.62 9.87 5.67
CA LYS A 115 9.90 9.38 7.02
C LYS A 115 10.83 8.16 7.01
N ARG A 116 11.68 8.07 8.02
CA ARG A 116 12.43 6.86 8.37
C ARG A 116 11.55 5.90 9.17
N SER A 117 11.93 4.63 9.19
CA SER A 117 11.24 3.59 9.97
C SER A 117 11.25 3.95 11.45
N GLU A 118 10.17 3.65 12.17
CA GLU A 118 10.18 3.81 13.63
C GLU A 118 11.21 2.91 14.30
N GLN A 119 11.51 1.74 13.75
CA GLN A 119 12.56 0.87 14.29
C GLN A 119 13.93 1.57 14.35
N GLU A 120 14.20 2.49 13.41
CA GLU A 120 15.46 3.25 13.37
C GLU A 120 15.44 4.49 14.28
N THR A 121 14.26 4.98 14.65
CA THR A 121 14.10 6.27 15.34
C THR A 121 13.51 6.18 16.74
N ALA A 122 12.88 5.07 17.10
CA ALA A 122 12.29 4.87 18.41
C ALA A 122 13.40 4.71 19.46
N PRO A 123 13.27 5.36 20.63
CA PRO A 123 14.19 5.13 21.74
C PRO A 123 14.07 3.68 22.21
N VAL A 124 15.22 3.03 22.38
CA VAL A 124 15.37 1.68 22.93
C VAL A 124 14.96 1.63 24.40
#